data_AF-A0A0G1CMV1-F1
#
_entry.id   AF-A0A0G1CMV1-F1
#
_cell.length_a   1.000
_cell.length_b   1.000
_cell.length_c   1.000
_cell.angle_alpha   90.00
_cell.angle_beta   90.00
_cell.angle_gamma   90.00
#
_symmetry.space_group_name_H-M   'P 1'
#
loop_
_entity.id
_entity.type
_entity.pdbx_description
1 polymer ?
#
loop_
_entity_poly.entity_id
_entity_poly.type
_entity_poly.pdbx_seq_one_letter_code
_entity_poly.pdbx_strand_id
1 'polypeptide(L)'
;MLQIPVVQNIVNIIIDHQRAIIGPLALEQASRVPGVKIAGGEHVEVEAGINPQSLLNQLVKQYETLFGLASVEVCKDAVKELKPTVSANDLPEILR
;
A
#
# COMPACT_ATOMS: atom_id res chain seq x y z
N MET A 1 -2.76 7.84 -14.98
CA MET A 1 -3.69 7.25 -13.99
C MET A 1 -3.34 5.78 -13.85
N LEU A 2 -3.01 5.33 -12.65
CA LEU A 2 -2.63 3.94 -12.40
C LEU A 2 -3.80 2.99 -12.73
N GLN A 3 -3.50 1.92 -13.45
CA GLN A 3 -4.46 0.85 -13.69
C GLN A 3 -4.56 -0.06 -12.46
N ILE A 4 -5.72 -0.66 -12.22
CA ILE A 4 -5.97 -1.53 -11.04
C ILE A 4 -4.89 -2.62 -10.86
N PRO A 5 -4.42 -3.34 -11.88
CA PRO A 5 -3.35 -4.34 -11.70
C PRO A 5 -2.04 -3.73 -11.16
N VAL A 6 -1.72 -2.50 -11.56
CA VAL A 6 -0.54 -1.79 -11.05
C VAL A 6 -0.76 -1.36 -9.61
N VAL A 7 -1.95 -0.84 -9.28
CA VAL A 7 -2.31 -0.47 -7.89
C VAL A 7 -2.28 -1.68 -6.98
N GLN A 8 -2.82 -2.81 -7.42
CA GLN A 8 -2.78 -4.09 -6.72
C GLN A 8 -1.34 -4.48 -6.36
N ASN A 9 -0.42 -4.39 -7.32
CA ASN A 9 1.00 -4.71 -7.09
C ASN A 9 1.64 -3.76 -6.06
N ILE A 10 1.34 -2.46 -6.13
CA ILE A 10 1.83 -1.47 -5.17
C ILE A 10 1.27 -1.75 -3.76
N VAL A 11 -0.02 -2.06 -3.65
CA VAL A 11 -0.65 -2.40 -2.37
C VAL A 11 -0.03 -3.65 -1.77
N ASN A 12 0.16 -4.70 -2.58
CA ASN A 12 0.77 -5.95 -2.14
C ASN A 12 2.18 -5.73 -1.60
N ILE A 13 3.04 -5.05 -2.35
CA ILE A 13 4.44 -4.86 -1.92
C ILE A 13 4.55 -4.01 -0.66
N ILE A 14 3.69 -2.99 -0.51
CA ILE A 14 3.62 -2.19 0.71
C ILE A 14 3.21 -3.06 1.89
N ILE A 15 2.15 -3.87 1.74
CA ILE A 15 1.66 -4.74 2.82
C ILE A 15 2.72 -5.77 3.20
N ASP A 16 3.42 -6.36 2.23
CA ASP A 16 4.46 -7.36 2.46
C ASP A 16 5.66 -6.78 3.23
N HIS A 17 6.12 -5.58 2.85
CA HIS A 17 7.19 -4.88 3.56
C HIS A 17 6.78 -4.51 4.98
N GLN A 18 5.56 -4.01 5.17
CA GLN A 18 5.05 -3.74 6.51
C GLN A 18 4.97 -5.04 7.32
N ARG A 19 4.44 -6.12 6.74
CA ARG A 19 4.33 -7.44 7.39
C ARG A 19 5.70 -7.97 7.84
N ALA A 20 6.77 -7.74 7.07
CA ALA A 20 8.12 -8.13 7.46
C ALA A 20 8.62 -7.40 8.73
N ILE A 21 8.09 -6.23 9.04
CA ILE A 21 8.47 -5.41 10.20
C ILE A 21 7.51 -5.61 11.38
N ILE A 22 6.20 -5.53 11.13
CA ILE A 22 5.14 -5.47 12.16
C ILE A 22 4.32 -6.76 12.27
N GLY A 23 4.63 -7.76 11.44
CA GLY A 23 3.99 -9.06 11.46
C GLY A 23 2.55 -9.05 10.93
N PRO A 24 1.68 -9.99 11.38
CA PRO A 24 0.34 -10.18 10.82
C PRO A 24 -0.59 -8.96 11.00
N LEU A 25 -0.24 -8.04 11.92
CA LEU A 25 -0.93 -6.78 12.11
C LEU A 25 -1.00 -5.95 10.81
N ALA A 26 -0.04 -6.12 9.90
CA ALA A 26 -0.05 -5.41 8.62
C ALA A 26 -1.33 -5.67 7.81
N LEU A 27 -1.74 -6.94 7.71
CA LEU A 27 -2.96 -7.34 6.99
C LEU A 27 -4.22 -6.78 7.67
N GLU A 28 -4.25 -6.78 9.01
CA GLU A 28 -5.36 -6.23 9.77
C GLU A 28 -5.49 -4.71 9.58
N GLN A 29 -4.38 -3.99 9.47
CA GLN A 29 -4.41 -2.56 9.17
C GLN A 29 -4.85 -2.31 7.72
N ALA A 30 -4.31 -3.07 6.77
CA ALA A 30 -4.71 -2.99 5.38
C ALA A 30 -6.22 -3.21 5.18
N SER A 31 -6.83 -4.16 5.90
CA SER A 31 -8.27 -4.43 5.81
C SER A 31 -9.17 -3.29 6.31
N ARG A 32 -8.61 -2.28 6.99
CA ARG A 32 -9.33 -1.10 7.46
C ARG A 32 -9.36 0.02 6.42
N VAL A 33 -8.54 -0.09 5.37
CA VAL A 33 -8.44 0.91 4.31
C VAL A 33 -9.56 0.68 3.30
N PRO A 34 -10.44 1.66 3.05
CA PRO A 34 -11.47 1.57 2.02
C PRO A 34 -10.87 1.16 0.67
N GLY A 35 -11.43 0.11 0.08
CA GLY A 35 -10.97 -0.41 -1.20
C GLY A 35 -9.92 -1.52 -1.14
N VAL A 36 -9.48 -1.91 0.05
CA VAL A 36 -8.60 -3.06 0.26
C VAL A 36 -9.40 -4.16 0.95
N LYS A 37 -9.46 -5.34 0.32
CA LYS A 37 -10.09 -6.54 0.88
C LYS A 37 -9.05 -7.61 1.14
N ILE A 38 -9.20 -8.32 2.25
CA ILE A 38 -8.38 -9.49 2.57
C ILE A 38 -9.27 -10.73 2.40
N ALA A 39 -9.02 -11.51 1.36
CA ALA A 39 -9.69 -12.77 1.06
C ALA A 39 -8.86 -13.96 1.54
N GLY A 40 -9.51 -14.99 2.08
CA GLY A 40 -8.85 -16.24 2.48
C GLY A 40 -7.75 -16.10 3.56
N GLY A 41 -7.68 -14.96 4.26
CA GLY A 41 -6.74 -14.69 5.35
C GLY A 41 -5.40 -14.06 4.93
N GLU A 42 -5.03 -14.13 3.64
CA GLU A 42 -3.75 -13.58 3.17
C GLU A 42 -3.83 -12.90 1.79
N HIS A 43 -4.86 -13.21 0.99
CA HIS A 43 -4.98 -12.65 -0.36
C HIS A 43 -5.51 -11.22 -0.30
N VAL A 44 -4.78 -10.28 -0.88
CA VAL A 44 -5.21 -8.88 -0.93
C VAL A 44 -5.86 -8.59 -2.27
N GLU A 45 -7.02 -7.94 -2.26
CA GLU A 45 -7.74 -7.49 -3.45
C GLU A 45 -8.03 -5.99 -3.37
N VAL A 46 -7.74 -5.27 -4.46
CA VAL A 46 -8.08 -3.86 -4.62
C VAL A 46 -9.39 -3.72 -5.39
N GLU A 47 -10.37 -3.02 -4.82
CA GLU A 47 -11.66 -2.80 -5.46
C GLU A 47 -11.55 -1.94 -6.73
N ALA A 48 -12.32 -2.31 -7.75
CA ALA A 48 -12.44 -1.52 -8.97
C ALA A 48 -13.17 -0.19 -8.73
N GLY A 49 -12.83 0.84 -9.50
CA GLY A 49 -13.48 2.15 -9.45
C GLY A 49 -12.99 3.09 -8.34
N ILE A 50 -12.05 2.65 -7.50
CA ILE A 50 -11.44 3.50 -6.48
C ILE A 50 -10.31 4.34 -7.05
N ASN A 51 -10.20 5.58 -6.54
CA ASN A 51 -9.11 6.47 -6.88
C ASN A 51 -7.77 5.93 -6.34
N PRO A 52 -6.79 5.60 -7.20
CA PRO A 52 -5.53 5.02 -6.79
C PRO A 52 -4.71 5.88 -5.83
N GLN A 53 -4.66 7.19 -6.08
CA GLN A 53 -3.89 8.14 -5.28
C GLN A 53 -4.45 8.21 -3.85
N SER A 54 -5.77 8.26 -3.72
CA SER A 54 -6.45 8.28 -2.43
C SER A 54 -6.23 6.97 -1.67
N LEU A 55 -6.40 5.81 -2.32
CA LEU A 55 -6.20 4.50 -1.70
C LEU A 55 -4.77 4.34 -1.17
N LEU A 56 -3.77 4.63 -2.00
CA LEU A 56 -2.36 4.50 -1.60
C LEU A 56 -2.01 5.46 -0.46
N ASN A 57 -2.51 6.69 -0.51
CA ASN A 57 -2.30 7.66 0.57
C ASN A 57 -2.95 7.20 1.90
N GLN A 58 -4.17 6.66 1.84
CA GLN A 58 -4.85 6.12 3.02
C GLN A 58 -4.14 4.89 3.59
N LEU A 59 -3.66 3.99 2.74
CA LEU A 59 -2.89 2.82 3.16
C LEU A 59 -1.63 3.23 3.93
N VAL A 60 -0.85 4.17 3.41
CA VAL A 60 0.37 4.65 4.09
C VAL A 60 0.03 5.34 5.40
N LYS A 61 -1.01 6.19 5.42
CA LYS A 61 -1.47 6.87 6.66
C LYS A 61 -1.96 5.90 7.72
N GLN A 62 -2.59 4.79 7.33
CA GLN A 62 -3.03 3.76 8.26
C GLN A 62 -1.84 3.16 9.01
N TYR A 63 -0.73 2.90 8.30
CA TYR A 63 0.51 2.41 8.92
C TYR A 63 1.26 3.49 9.70
N GLU A 64 1.28 4.73 9.20
CA GLU A 64 1.86 5.88 9.91
C GLU A 64 1.21 6.09 11.27
N THR A 65 -0.10 5.89 11.38
CA THR A 65 -0.84 6.07 12.65
C THR A 65 -0.33 5.12 13.77
N LEU A 66 0.22 3.95 13.41
CA LEU A 66 0.74 3.00 14.40
C LEU A 66 2.22 3.18 14.75
N PHE A 67 3.09 3.41 13.75
CA PHE A 67 4.55 3.42 13.96
C PHE A 67 5.23 4.70 13.43
N GLY A 68 4.43 5.75 13.16
CA GLY A 68 4.91 7.05 12.76
C GLY A 68 5.66 7.05 11.43
N LEU A 69 6.64 7.95 11.32
CA LEU A 69 7.42 8.16 10.09
C LEU A 69 8.19 6.91 9.65
N ALA A 70 8.53 6.01 10.56
CA ALA A 70 9.21 4.76 10.20
C ALA A 70 8.36 3.91 9.25
N SER A 71 7.04 3.82 9.48
CA SER A 71 6.11 3.16 8.55
C SER A 71 6.13 3.80 7.17
N VAL A 72 6.20 5.14 7.11
CA VAL A 72 6.20 5.88 5.84
C VAL A 72 7.45 5.55 5.03
N GLU A 73 8.62 5.51 5.67
CA GLU A 73 9.87 5.15 5.01
C GLU A 73 9.88 3.70 4.52
N VAL A 74 9.32 2.75 5.30
CA VAL A 74 9.15 1.35 4.86
C VAL A 74 8.26 1.27 3.62
N CYS A 75 7.17 2.05 3.56
CA CYS A 75 6.31 2.13 2.37
C CYS A 75 7.05 2.71 1.15
N LYS A 76 7.86 3.75 1.34
CA LYS A 76 8.69 4.35 0.27
C LYS A 76 9.74 3.37 -0.24
N ASP A 77 10.35 2.59 0.65
CA ASP A 77 11.32 1.56 0.28
C ASP A 77 10.65 0.44 -0.52
N ALA A 78 9.46 -0.01 -0.12
CA ALA A 78 8.68 -1.00 -0.86
C ALA A 78 8.42 -0.57 -2.31
N VAL A 79 7.97 0.68 -2.52
CA VAL A 79 7.67 1.14 -3.88
C VAL A 79 8.90 1.38 -4.75
N LYS A 80 10.11 1.51 -4.16
CA LYS A 80 11.36 1.62 -4.94
C LYS A 80 11.64 0.36 -5.76
N GLU A 81 11.18 -0.80 -5.30
CA GLU A 81 11.35 -2.08 -6.02
C GLU A 81 10.55 -2.12 -7.34
N LEU A 82 9.54 -1.26 -7.47
CA LEU A 82 8.68 -1.16 -8.67
C LEU A 82 9.12 -0.07 -9.66
N LYS A 83 10.22 0.66 -9.39
CA LYS A 83 10.56 1.91 -10.10
C LYS A 83 10.97 1.83 -11.59
N PRO A 84 11.22 0.69 -12.27
CA PRO A 84 11.20 0.74 -13.73
C PRO A 84 9.76 0.71 -14.31
N THR A 85 8.76 0.29 -13.54
CA THR A 85 7.39 0.05 -14.02
C THR A 85 6.39 1.14 -13.60
N VAL A 86 6.66 1.86 -12.51
CA VAL A 86 5.78 2.90 -11.97
C VAL A 86 6.50 4.24 -11.95
N SER A 87 5.95 5.23 -12.64
CA SER A 87 6.45 6.61 -12.60
C SER A 87 6.21 7.24 -11.22
N ALA A 88 7.19 7.98 -10.69
CA ALA A 88 7.03 8.69 -9.43
C ALA A 88 5.87 9.69 -9.44
N ASN A 89 5.55 10.26 -10.61
CA ASN A 89 4.42 11.19 -10.76
C ASN A 89 3.06 10.49 -10.62
N ASP A 90 2.98 9.18 -10.88
CA ASP A 90 1.77 8.39 -10.71
C ASP A 90 1.53 7.95 -9.25
N LEU A 91 2.53 8.10 -8.36
CA LEU A 91 2.42 7.86 -6.93
C LEU A 91 1.92 9.11 -6.17
N PRO A 92 1.24 8.96 -5.02
CA PRO A 92 0.94 10.08 -4.13
C PRO A 92 2.22 10.64 -3.51
N GLU A 93 2.18 11.92 -3.13
CA GLU A 93 3.35 12.63 -2.58
C GLU A 93 4.02 11.92 -1.40
N ILE A 94 3.23 11.27 -0.55
CA ILE A 94 3.73 10.52 0.62
C ILE A 94 4.63 9.32 0.24
N LEU A 95 4.56 8.85 -1.01
CA LEU A 95 5.33 7.71 -1.56
C LEU A 95 6.43 8.13 -2.56
N ARG A 96 6.58 9.43 -2.83
CA ARG A 96 7.62 9.92 -3.76
C ARG A 96 9.00 9.93 -3.12
#